data_AF-A0A1U7VNP9-F1
#
_entry.id   AF-A0A1U7VNP9-F1
#
_cell.length_a   1.000
_cell.length_b   1.000
_cell.length_c   1.000
_cell.angle_alpha   90.00
_cell.angle_beta   90.00
_cell.angle_gamma   90.00
#
_symmetry.space_group_name_H-M   'P 1'
#
loop_
_entity.id
_entity.type
_entity.pdbx_description
1 polymer ?
#
loop_
_entity_poly.entity_id
_entity_poly.type
_entity_poly.pdbx_seq_one_letter_code
_entity_poly.pdbx_strand_id
1 'polypeptide(L)'
;MSCYFITIFLLHLYSTYLAFKLISSLFFISSLLSSHILILSTKLLGSPLFSLGQIPIPSGNVYAINDALSAEGATDDYETCLRHLVKSKIVDISEATRFPKFDVMLLGMGPDGHVASLFSGHPLVHEKEKWVTFIKESPKPPPEKITFTFLIINSSANIALAVAGAGKANVVHKSLGDSESSNLLPVQMVSPEGELVWFLDKAVASKL
;
A
#
# COMPACT_ATOMS: atom_id res chain seq x y z
N MET A 1 -22.60 8.15 1.34
CA MET A 1 -21.86 6.92 0.96
C MET A 1 -20.41 7.16 1.34
N SER A 2 -19.94 6.56 2.43
CA SER A 2 -18.53 6.68 2.84
C SER A 2 -17.75 5.56 2.17
N CYS A 3 -16.88 5.96 1.25
CA CYS A 3 -15.96 5.11 0.54
C CYS A 3 -14.75 4.90 1.48
N TYR A 4 -14.49 3.67 1.95
CA TYR A 4 -13.39 3.40 2.91
C TYR A 4 -12.18 2.83 2.16
N PHE A 5 -11.09 3.59 2.12
CA PHE A 5 -10.06 3.40 1.11
C PHE A 5 -8.81 2.65 1.59
N ILE A 6 -8.23 1.92 0.65
CA ILE A 6 -6.86 1.43 0.69
C ILE A 6 -5.88 2.57 0.55
N THR A 7 -4.76 2.37 1.21
CA THR A 7 -4.17 3.45 1.94
C THR A 7 -2.69 3.10 1.93
N ILE A 8 -1.97 3.66 0.97
CA ILE A 8 -0.57 3.35 0.67
C ILE A 8 0.27 4.51 1.20
N PHE A 9 1.27 4.22 2.05
CA PHE A 9 2.16 5.27 2.53
C PHE A 9 3.17 5.64 1.45
N LEU A 10 3.27 6.94 1.19
CA LEU A 10 4.32 7.58 0.43
C LEU A 10 5.26 8.27 1.41
N LEU A 11 6.49 7.78 1.51
CA LEU A 11 7.54 8.39 2.31
C LEU A 11 8.68 8.78 1.38
N HIS A 12 8.71 10.04 0.95
CA HIS A 12 9.89 10.64 0.33
C HIS A 12 10.86 11.02 1.44
N LEU A 13 11.58 10.03 1.97
CA LEU A 13 12.48 10.21 3.09
C LEU A 13 13.91 10.35 2.60
N TYR A 14 14.54 11.46 2.99
CA TYR A 14 15.95 11.78 2.74
C TYR A 14 16.95 10.80 3.40
N SER A 15 16.48 9.80 4.15
CA SER A 15 17.32 8.76 4.75
C SER A 15 16.51 7.49 5.04
N THR A 16 16.96 6.36 4.50
CA THR A 16 16.40 5.01 4.74
C THR A 16 16.27 4.70 6.24
N TYR A 17 17.20 5.16 7.06
CA TYR A 17 17.21 4.93 8.52
C TYR A 17 15.99 5.54 9.24
N LEU A 18 15.52 6.71 8.82
CA LEU A 18 14.34 7.35 9.41
C LEU A 18 13.04 6.61 9.02
N ALA A 19 13.01 6.03 7.81
CA ALA A 19 11.91 5.19 7.34
C ALA A 19 11.76 3.93 8.21
N PHE A 20 12.87 3.25 8.49
CA PHE A 20 12.89 2.06 9.35
C PHE A 20 12.46 2.35 10.79
N LYS A 21 12.85 3.51 11.36
CA LYS A 21 12.38 3.94 12.68
C LYS A 21 10.88 4.24 12.70
N LEU A 22 10.35 4.92 11.67
CA LEU A 22 8.91 5.13 11.51
C LEU A 22 8.15 3.81 11.39
N ILE A 23 8.65 2.85 10.60
CA ILE A 23 8.08 1.50 10.44
C ILE A 23 8.07 0.74 11.78
N SER A 24 9.14 0.83 12.59
CA SER A 24 9.19 0.19 13.91
C SER A 24 8.17 0.77 14.91
N SER A 25 7.91 2.08 14.84
CA SER A 25 6.88 2.73 15.67
C SER A 25 5.47 2.44 15.16
N LEU A 26 5.29 2.29 13.84
CA LEU A 26 4.04 1.81 13.21
C LEU A 26 3.70 0.37 13.63
N PHE A 27 4.70 -0.46 13.91
CA PHE A 27 4.54 -1.86 14.33
C PHE A 27 3.78 -2.02 15.65
N PHE A 28 3.85 -1.03 16.55
CA PHE A 28 3.13 -1.08 17.83
C PHE A 28 1.61 -0.83 17.69
N ILE A 29 1.17 -0.32 16.54
CA ILE A 29 -0.24 -0.02 16.25
C ILE A 29 -0.98 -1.17 15.56
N SER A 30 -0.26 -2.05 14.87
CA SER A 30 -0.91 -3.13 14.11
C SER A 30 -1.56 -4.21 14.99
N SER A 31 -1.34 -4.22 16.31
CA SER A 31 -1.98 -5.18 17.21
C SER A 31 -3.45 -4.85 17.53
N LEU A 32 -3.98 -3.72 17.07
CA LEU A 32 -5.33 -3.23 17.40
C LEU A 32 -6.30 -3.11 16.23
N LEU A 33 -5.85 -3.31 14.98
CA LEU A 33 -6.71 -3.10 13.80
C LEU A 33 -6.67 -4.30 12.85
N SER A 34 -7.75 -5.08 12.88
CA SER A 34 -8.04 -6.08 11.85
C SER A 34 -8.12 -5.39 10.48
N SER A 35 -7.30 -5.82 9.55
CA SER A 35 -7.46 -5.65 8.09
C SER A 35 -7.44 -4.22 7.49
N HIS A 36 -7.07 -3.18 8.25
CA HIS A 36 -7.02 -1.82 7.72
C HIS A 36 -5.60 -1.30 7.62
N ILE A 37 -5.29 -0.73 6.46
CA ILE A 37 -4.01 -0.13 6.18
C ILE A 37 -3.90 1.19 6.97
N LEU A 38 -2.68 1.52 7.39
CA LEU A 38 -2.23 2.81 7.91
C LEU A 38 -2.23 3.92 6.83
N ILE A 39 -3.08 4.96 6.86
CA ILE A 39 -2.79 6.28 6.23
C ILE A 39 -3.25 7.24 7.30
N LEU A 40 -2.43 8.24 7.55
CA LEU A 40 -2.83 9.39 8.33
C LEU A 40 -3.81 10.21 7.48
N SER A 41 -5.08 9.76 7.50
CA SER A 41 -6.22 10.61 7.22
C SER A 41 -6.19 11.71 8.27
N THR A 42 -6.46 12.94 7.85
CA THR A 42 -6.57 14.13 8.72
C THR A 42 -7.68 14.01 9.79
N LYS A 43 -8.35 12.87 9.93
CA LYS A 43 -9.23 12.53 11.08
C LYS A 43 -8.60 11.63 12.16
N LEU A 44 -7.37 11.13 12.00
CA LEU A 44 -6.67 10.36 13.05
C LEU A 44 -5.89 11.22 14.05
N LEU A 45 -5.95 12.56 13.92
CA LEU A 45 -5.32 13.52 14.83
C LEU A 45 -5.95 13.59 16.24
N GLY A 46 -6.93 12.74 16.56
CA GLY A 46 -7.62 12.70 17.87
C GLY A 46 -7.26 11.52 18.78
N SER A 47 -6.43 10.58 18.33
CA SER A 47 -6.05 9.42 19.17
C SER A 47 -4.64 9.58 19.76
N PRO A 48 -4.42 9.26 21.05
CA PRO A 48 -3.15 9.53 21.74
C PRO A 48 -1.97 8.64 21.28
N LEU A 49 -2.17 7.79 20.27
CA LEU A 49 -1.20 6.75 19.89
C LEU A 49 -0.31 7.15 18.68
N PHE A 50 -0.73 8.10 17.83
CA PHE A 50 0.15 8.85 16.90
C PHE A 50 -0.25 10.32 16.91
N SER A 51 0.60 11.19 17.46
CA SER A 51 0.57 12.61 17.14
C SER A 51 1.57 12.87 16.03
N LEU A 52 1.12 12.93 14.77
CA LEU A 52 1.88 13.61 13.71
C LEU A 52 2.20 15.07 14.07
N GLY A 53 1.55 15.65 15.07
CA GLY A 53 1.87 16.98 15.58
C GLY A 53 3.29 17.15 16.11
N GLN A 54 4.06 16.07 16.29
CA GLN A 54 5.45 16.13 16.73
C GLN A 54 6.48 16.11 15.59
N ILE A 55 6.09 15.74 14.36
CA ILE A 55 6.98 15.77 13.20
C ILE A 55 6.44 16.83 12.23
N PRO A 56 7.16 17.94 12.01
CA PRO A 56 6.70 19.00 11.11
C PRO A 56 6.83 18.55 9.66
N ILE A 57 5.83 17.83 9.16
CA ILE A 57 5.67 17.54 7.73
C ILE A 57 4.96 18.74 7.09
N PRO A 58 5.55 19.42 6.10
CA PRO A 58 4.87 20.48 5.38
C PRO A 58 3.58 19.96 4.76
N SER A 59 2.47 20.68 4.93
CA SER A 59 1.16 20.26 4.41
C SER A 59 1.15 20.04 2.89
N GLY A 60 2.01 20.76 2.17
CA GLY A 60 2.20 20.60 0.72
C GLY A 60 2.88 19.28 0.30
N ASN A 61 3.35 18.46 1.24
CA ASN A 61 4.00 17.18 0.98
C ASN A 61 3.08 15.98 1.26
N VAL A 62 1.80 16.22 1.58
CA VAL A 62 0.81 15.18 1.85
C VAL A 62 -0.26 15.22 0.76
N TYR A 63 -0.29 14.18 -0.06
CA TYR A 63 -1.24 14.04 -1.16
C TYR A 63 -2.25 12.95 -0.83
N ALA A 64 -3.40 13.36 -0.32
CA ALA A 64 -4.48 12.45 0.05
C ALA A 64 -5.44 12.24 -1.11
N ILE A 65 -6.05 11.05 -1.15
CA ILE A 65 -7.16 10.75 -2.06
C ILE A 65 -8.38 11.55 -1.62
N ASN A 66 -9.08 12.16 -2.56
CA ASN A 66 -10.29 12.92 -2.29
C ASN A 66 -11.49 11.98 -2.03
N ASP A 67 -11.84 11.78 -0.76
CA ASP A 67 -12.89 10.86 -0.32
C ASP A 67 -14.32 11.43 -0.45
N ALA A 68 -14.45 12.70 -0.86
CA ALA A 68 -15.73 13.31 -1.18
C ALA A 68 -16.23 12.96 -2.59
N LEU A 69 -15.37 12.36 -3.43
CA LEU A 69 -15.69 11.98 -4.81
C LEU A 69 -16.17 10.51 -4.91
N SER A 70 -16.78 10.17 -6.03
CA SER A 70 -17.00 8.76 -6.40
C SER A 70 -15.67 8.04 -6.59
N ALA A 71 -15.65 6.71 -6.53
CA ALA A 71 -14.40 5.95 -6.75
C ALA A 71 -13.73 6.28 -8.10
N GLU A 72 -14.54 6.56 -9.12
CA GLU A 72 -14.08 6.98 -10.46
C GLU A 72 -13.51 8.40 -10.43
N GLY A 73 -14.23 9.38 -9.87
CA GLY A 73 -13.74 10.75 -9.77
C GLY A 73 -12.48 10.86 -8.89
N ALA A 74 -12.41 10.09 -7.81
CA ALA A 74 -11.23 10.01 -6.95
C ALA A 74 -10.02 9.39 -7.69
N THR A 75 -10.26 8.44 -8.59
CA THR A 75 -9.21 7.85 -9.43
C THR A 75 -8.62 8.87 -10.37
N ASP A 76 -9.47 9.60 -11.10
CA ASP A 76 -9.04 10.62 -12.06
C ASP A 76 -8.32 11.79 -11.37
N ASP A 77 -8.85 12.24 -10.23
CA ASP A 77 -8.25 13.28 -9.39
C ASP A 77 -6.86 12.87 -8.89
N TYR A 78 -6.74 11.65 -8.35
CA TYR A 78 -5.49 11.18 -7.78
C TYR A 78 -4.44 10.84 -8.84
N GLU A 79 -4.84 10.29 -9.99
CA GLU A 79 -3.91 10.09 -11.11
C GLU A 79 -3.42 11.44 -11.68
N THR A 80 -4.31 12.44 -11.79
CA THR A 80 -3.92 13.80 -12.18
C THR A 80 -2.91 14.41 -11.21
N CYS A 81 -3.13 14.23 -9.90
CA CYS A 81 -2.20 14.63 -8.86
C CYS A 81 -0.82 13.97 -9.07
N LEU A 82 -0.75 12.64 -9.23
CA LEU A 82 0.52 11.92 -9.46
C LEU A 82 1.25 12.40 -10.72
N ARG A 83 0.52 12.62 -11.82
CA ARG A 83 1.10 13.15 -13.07
C ARG A 83 1.70 14.54 -12.86
N HIS A 84 1.06 15.37 -12.05
CA HIS A 84 1.62 16.67 -11.66
C HIS A 84 2.89 16.51 -10.82
N LEU A 85 2.93 15.60 -9.85
CA LEU A 85 4.12 15.35 -9.02
C LEU A 85 5.32 14.88 -9.85
N VAL A 86 5.07 14.01 -10.82
CA VAL A 86 6.08 13.58 -11.80
C VAL A 86 6.59 14.76 -12.62
N LYS A 87 5.69 15.57 -13.18
CA LYS A 87 6.06 16.73 -14.01
C LYS A 87 6.86 17.77 -13.20
N SER A 88 6.51 17.94 -11.93
CA SER A 88 7.18 18.83 -10.99
C SER A 88 8.45 18.23 -10.38
N LYS A 89 8.83 17.00 -10.77
CA LYS A 89 10.01 16.28 -10.28
C LYS A 89 10.02 16.06 -8.76
N ILE A 90 8.84 15.97 -8.17
CA ILE A 90 8.65 15.59 -6.77
C ILE A 90 8.66 14.06 -6.65
N VAL A 91 8.10 13.38 -7.65
CA VAL A 91 8.15 11.92 -7.79
C VAL A 91 8.95 11.61 -9.04
N ASP A 92 9.96 10.76 -8.90
CA ASP A 92 10.79 10.34 -10.02
C ASP A 92 10.04 9.37 -10.94
N ILE A 93 10.58 9.17 -12.14
CA ILE A 93 10.15 8.12 -13.06
C ILE A 93 11.20 7.04 -13.07
N SER A 94 10.76 5.79 -12.95
CA SER A 94 11.61 4.64 -13.15
C SER A 94 12.19 4.63 -14.57
N GLU A 95 13.50 4.39 -14.68
CA GLU A 95 14.13 4.13 -15.97
C GLU A 95 13.70 2.78 -16.57
N ALA A 96 13.48 1.77 -15.73
CA ALA A 96 13.14 0.42 -16.15
C ALA A 96 11.67 0.27 -16.58
N THR A 97 10.74 0.83 -15.79
CA THR A 97 9.30 0.62 -15.99
C THR A 97 8.61 1.83 -16.65
N ARG A 98 9.26 3.01 -16.64
CA ARG A 98 8.71 4.28 -17.14
C ARG A 98 7.49 4.80 -16.37
N PHE A 99 7.22 4.24 -15.18
CA PHE A 99 6.15 4.66 -14.28
C PHE A 99 6.69 5.50 -13.10
N PRO A 100 5.81 6.22 -12.36
CA PRO A 100 6.17 6.84 -11.09
C PRO A 100 6.94 5.87 -10.19
N LYS A 101 8.11 6.30 -9.71
CA LYS A 101 9.00 5.54 -8.84
C LYS A 101 9.02 6.17 -7.46
N PHE A 102 8.47 5.43 -6.50
CA PHE A 102 8.49 5.82 -5.09
C PHE A 102 9.68 5.18 -4.38
N ASP A 103 10.32 5.90 -3.46
CA ASP A 103 11.49 5.38 -2.73
C ASP A 103 11.14 4.17 -1.86
N VAL A 104 10.01 4.26 -1.15
CA VAL A 104 9.47 3.22 -0.28
C VAL A 104 7.96 3.22 -0.37
N MET A 105 7.39 2.04 -0.57
CA MET A 105 5.96 1.79 -0.48
C MET A 105 5.66 0.81 0.66
N LEU A 106 4.83 1.21 1.62
CA LEU A 106 4.35 0.32 2.67
C LEU A 106 3.07 -0.37 2.22
N LEU A 107 3.06 -1.70 2.27
CA LEU A 107 1.91 -2.54 1.97
C LEU A 107 1.52 -3.39 3.17
N GLY A 108 0.23 -3.73 3.24
CA GLY A 108 -0.28 -4.81 4.07
C GLY A 108 -0.73 -5.98 3.20
N MET A 109 -1.01 -7.11 3.84
CA MET A 109 -1.54 -8.31 3.17
C MET A 109 -2.83 -8.79 3.84
N GLY A 110 -3.84 -9.08 3.02
CA GLY A 110 -5.07 -9.73 3.46
C GLY A 110 -4.89 -11.23 3.77
N PRO A 111 -5.83 -11.86 4.49
CA PRO A 111 -5.78 -13.30 4.80
C PRO A 111 -5.90 -14.23 3.58
N ASP A 112 -6.29 -13.68 2.44
CA ASP A 112 -6.41 -14.27 1.09
C ASP A 112 -5.22 -13.90 0.18
N GLY A 113 -4.22 -13.19 0.70
CA GLY A 113 -3.02 -12.81 -0.07
C GLY A 113 -3.23 -11.62 -0.99
N HIS A 114 -4.36 -10.90 -0.89
CA HIS A 114 -4.51 -9.62 -1.59
C HIS A 114 -3.58 -8.56 -1.01
N VAL A 115 -3.13 -7.66 -1.87
CA VAL A 115 -2.41 -6.44 -1.52
C VAL A 115 -3.15 -5.27 -2.15
N ALA A 116 -3.14 -4.10 -1.50
CA ALA A 116 -3.96 -2.97 -1.93
C ALA A 116 -5.42 -3.42 -2.20
N SER A 117 -6.04 -3.07 -3.35
CA SER A 117 -7.36 -3.61 -3.76
C SER A 117 -7.23 -4.73 -4.80
N LEU A 118 -6.09 -5.41 -4.87
CA LEU A 118 -5.78 -6.38 -5.90
C LEU A 118 -6.05 -7.79 -5.37
N PHE A 119 -7.22 -8.32 -5.71
CA PHE A 119 -7.73 -9.61 -5.22
C PHE A 119 -7.50 -10.73 -6.24
N SER A 120 -7.22 -11.94 -5.76
CA SER A 120 -7.13 -13.14 -6.61
C SER A 120 -8.38 -13.31 -7.47
N GLY A 121 -8.18 -13.57 -8.76
CA GLY A 121 -9.28 -13.78 -9.73
C GLY A 121 -10.01 -12.50 -10.16
N HIS A 122 -9.71 -11.34 -9.58
CA HIS A 122 -10.28 -10.06 -10.02
C HIS A 122 -9.47 -9.49 -11.20
N PRO A 123 -10.10 -8.99 -12.29
CA PRO A 123 -9.39 -8.53 -13.48
C PRO A 123 -8.32 -7.45 -13.25
N LEU A 124 -8.47 -6.65 -12.19
CA LEU A 124 -7.53 -5.57 -11.84
C LEU A 124 -6.10 -6.06 -11.53
N VAL A 125 -5.90 -7.34 -11.19
CA VAL A 125 -4.54 -7.89 -11.05
C VAL A 125 -3.78 -7.92 -12.38
N HIS A 126 -4.49 -7.76 -13.50
CA HIS A 126 -3.96 -7.73 -14.85
C HIS A 126 -4.06 -6.34 -15.51
N GLU A 127 -4.34 -5.27 -14.74
CA GLU A 127 -4.33 -3.90 -15.24
C GLU A 127 -2.91 -3.50 -15.68
N LYS A 128 -2.79 -3.02 -16.91
CA LYS A 128 -1.50 -2.80 -17.61
C LYS A 128 -1.32 -1.38 -18.16
N GLU A 129 -2.33 -0.53 -18.03
CA GLU A 129 -2.31 0.81 -18.61
C GLU A 129 -2.42 1.90 -17.53
N LYS A 130 -3.35 1.73 -16.58
CA LYS A 130 -3.66 2.76 -15.59
C LYS A 130 -2.66 2.78 -14.44
N TRP A 131 -2.39 3.98 -13.91
CA TRP A 131 -1.56 4.13 -12.71
C TRP A 131 -2.40 3.86 -11.46
N VAL A 132 -3.59 4.45 -11.46
CA VAL A 132 -4.58 4.34 -10.40
C VAL A 132 -5.85 3.77 -11.01
N THR A 133 -6.54 2.92 -10.28
CA THR A 133 -7.81 2.35 -10.72
C THR A 133 -8.74 2.17 -9.53
N PHE A 134 -9.96 1.74 -9.79
CA PHE A 134 -10.96 1.50 -8.77
C PHE A 134 -11.66 0.15 -8.95
N ILE A 135 -12.22 -0.33 -7.86
CA ILE A 135 -13.12 -1.48 -7.79
C ILE A 135 -14.44 -1.01 -7.18
N LYS A 136 -15.57 -1.36 -7.80
CA LYS A 136 -16.91 -1.00 -7.28
C LYS A 136 -17.55 -2.12 -6.46
N GLU A 137 -17.15 -3.37 -6.69
CA GLU A 137 -17.73 -4.58 -6.07
C GLU A 137 -16.63 -5.42 -5.39
N SER A 138 -15.90 -4.80 -4.46
CA SER A 138 -14.86 -5.51 -3.74
C SER A 138 -15.44 -6.70 -2.97
N PRO A 139 -14.79 -7.88 -3.01
CA PRO A 139 -15.23 -9.06 -2.25
C PRO A 139 -15.15 -8.87 -0.73
N LYS A 140 -14.59 -7.75 -0.28
CA LYS A 140 -14.48 -7.37 1.14
C LYS A 140 -14.95 -5.94 1.34
N PRO A 141 -15.77 -5.65 2.35
CA PRO A 141 -16.25 -4.30 2.60
C PRO A 141 -15.10 -3.31 2.85
N PRO A 142 -15.29 -2.02 2.47
CA PRO A 142 -16.40 -1.52 1.66
C PRO A 142 -16.33 -2.01 0.21
N PRO A 143 -17.42 -1.98 -0.56
CA PRO A 143 -17.42 -2.48 -1.93
C PRO A 143 -16.62 -1.57 -2.88
N GLU A 144 -16.69 -0.25 -2.70
CA GLU A 144 -15.96 0.72 -3.51
C GLU A 144 -14.58 1.03 -2.91
N LYS A 145 -13.53 0.89 -3.73
CA LYS A 145 -12.15 1.20 -3.35
C LYS A 145 -11.37 1.75 -4.54
N ILE A 146 -10.45 2.64 -4.27
CA ILE A 146 -9.38 3.06 -5.17
C ILE A 146 -8.12 2.25 -4.87
N THR A 147 -7.23 2.08 -5.85
CA THR A 147 -5.99 1.32 -5.68
C THR A 147 -4.93 1.74 -6.68
N PHE A 148 -3.67 1.60 -6.29
CA PHE A 148 -2.59 1.47 -7.27
C PHE A 148 -2.66 0.11 -7.96
N THR A 149 -2.21 0.12 -9.20
CA THR A 149 -2.01 -1.07 -10.03
C THR A 149 -0.62 -1.65 -9.77
N PHE A 150 -0.37 -2.87 -10.23
CA PHE A 150 0.98 -3.45 -10.10
C PHE A 150 2.05 -2.66 -10.87
N LEU A 151 1.68 -1.88 -11.89
CA LEU A 151 2.62 -1.00 -12.59
C LEU A 151 3.27 0.01 -11.63
N ILE A 152 2.46 0.63 -10.78
CA ILE A 152 2.92 1.62 -9.81
C ILE A 152 3.56 0.95 -8.61
N ILE A 153 2.96 -0.13 -8.10
CA ILE A 153 3.50 -0.87 -6.95
C ILE A 153 4.92 -1.35 -7.28
N ASN A 154 5.09 -2.07 -8.38
CA ASN A 154 6.36 -2.70 -8.75
C ASN A 154 7.40 -1.70 -9.31
N SER A 155 7.00 -0.49 -9.67
CA SER A 155 7.93 0.62 -10.00
C SER A 155 8.57 1.26 -8.76
N SER A 156 8.13 0.90 -7.55
CA SER A 156 8.74 1.39 -6.32
C SER A 156 10.16 0.86 -6.15
N ALA A 157 11.08 1.70 -5.67
CA ALA A 157 12.45 1.31 -5.39
C ALA A 157 12.50 0.24 -4.29
N ASN A 158 11.70 0.37 -3.23
CA ASN A 158 11.61 -0.63 -2.17
C ASN A 158 10.17 -0.79 -1.71
N ILE A 159 9.81 -1.99 -1.27
CA ILE A 159 8.52 -2.27 -0.64
C ILE A 159 8.74 -2.88 0.73
N ALA A 160 8.10 -2.28 1.74
CA ALA A 160 7.96 -2.87 3.06
C ALA A 160 6.57 -3.52 3.15
N LEU A 161 6.51 -4.82 3.38
CA LEU A 161 5.27 -5.56 3.55
C LEU A 161 5.07 -5.92 5.03
N ALA A 162 4.16 -5.22 5.70
CA ALA A 162 3.89 -5.42 7.12
C ALA A 162 2.66 -6.32 7.32
N VAL A 163 2.86 -7.46 7.99
CA VAL A 163 1.81 -8.48 8.19
C VAL A 163 1.79 -8.95 9.64
N ALA A 164 0.64 -8.75 10.30
CA ALA A 164 0.41 -9.18 11.68
C ALA A 164 -0.89 -10.00 11.82
N GLY A 165 -0.94 -10.85 12.85
CA GLY A 165 -2.07 -11.68 13.24
C GLY A 165 -2.01 -13.13 12.71
N ALA A 166 -2.18 -14.09 13.63
CA ALA A 166 -2.08 -15.53 13.38
C ALA A 166 -2.92 -16.04 12.19
N GLY A 167 -4.07 -15.40 11.90
CA GLY A 167 -4.94 -15.76 10.77
C GLY A 167 -4.28 -15.65 9.39
N LYS A 168 -3.09 -15.03 9.28
CA LYS A 168 -2.34 -14.88 8.03
C LYS A 168 -1.15 -15.83 7.91
N ALA A 169 -0.82 -16.63 8.94
CA ALA A 169 0.38 -17.47 8.95
C ALA A 169 0.42 -18.48 7.78
N ASN A 170 -0.71 -19.10 7.46
CA ASN A 170 -0.81 -20.04 6.33
C ASN A 170 -0.53 -19.38 4.99
N VAL A 171 -1.13 -18.21 4.75
CA VAL A 171 -0.99 -17.51 3.48
C VAL A 171 0.41 -16.92 3.34
N VAL A 172 1.02 -16.40 4.42
CA VAL A 172 2.44 -15.98 4.41
C VAL A 172 3.38 -17.15 4.10
N HIS A 173 3.23 -18.28 4.78
CA HIS A 173 4.02 -19.47 4.50
C HIS A 173 3.87 -19.92 3.03
N LYS A 174 2.63 -19.92 2.50
CA LYS A 174 2.39 -20.22 1.08
C LYS A 174 3.07 -19.19 0.16
N SER A 175 3.02 -17.91 0.48
CA SER A 175 3.57 -16.84 -0.35
C SER A 175 5.09 -16.83 -0.38
N LEU A 176 5.75 -17.23 0.71
CA LEU A 176 7.21 -17.29 0.83
C LEU A 176 7.81 -18.64 0.42
N GLY A 177 7.02 -19.70 0.35
CA GLY A 177 7.49 -21.02 -0.06
C GLY A 177 7.62 -21.19 -1.58
N ASP A 178 8.35 -22.23 -1.98
CA ASP A 178 8.55 -22.64 -3.37
C ASP A 178 7.25 -23.27 -3.93
N SER A 179 6.26 -22.44 -4.26
CA SER A 179 5.04 -22.94 -4.91
C SER A 179 5.13 -22.76 -6.43
N GLU A 180 5.37 -23.86 -7.14
CA GLU A 180 5.16 -24.05 -8.59
C GLU A 180 3.65 -24.01 -8.95
N SER A 181 2.89 -23.10 -8.32
CA SER A 181 1.47 -22.97 -8.56
C SER A 181 1.24 -21.95 -9.66
N SER A 182 0.51 -22.35 -10.71
CA SER A 182 0.13 -21.45 -11.82
C SER A 182 -0.74 -20.27 -11.39
N ASN A 183 -1.37 -20.34 -10.22
CA ASN A 183 -2.24 -19.30 -9.67
C ASN A 183 -1.53 -18.55 -8.53
N LEU A 184 -0.65 -17.62 -8.89
CA LEU A 184 0.02 -16.73 -7.95
C LEU A 184 -0.99 -15.92 -7.14
N LEU A 185 -0.73 -15.76 -5.85
CA LEU A 185 -1.45 -14.80 -5.01
C LEU A 185 -1.01 -13.38 -5.39
N PRO A 186 -1.88 -12.36 -5.26
CA PRO A 186 -1.52 -10.98 -5.56
C PRO A 186 -0.26 -10.49 -4.82
N VAL A 187 -0.06 -10.92 -3.57
CA VAL A 187 1.17 -10.62 -2.82
C VAL A 187 2.44 -11.22 -3.45
N GLN A 188 2.35 -12.35 -4.14
CA GLN A 188 3.47 -12.96 -4.87
C GLN A 188 3.75 -12.24 -6.21
N MET A 189 2.84 -11.37 -6.65
CA MET A 189 3.03 -10.52 -7.83
C MET A 189 3.71 -9.18 -7.48
N VAL A 190 3.94 -8.93 -6.18
CA VAL A 190 4.68 -7.75 -5.71
C VAL A 190 6.17 -7.98 -5.95
N SER A 191 6.76 -7.15 -6.79
CA SER A 191 8.16 -7.24 -7.20
C SER A 191 8.69 -5.82 -7.40
N PRO A 192 9.17 -5.14 -6.34
CA PRO A 192 9.79 -3.83 -6.48
C PRO A 192 11.08 -3.90 -7.30
N GLU A 193 11.58 -2.74 -7.73
CA GLU A 193 12.85 -2.67 -8.46
C GLU A 193 14.08 -2.97 -7.60
N GLY A 194 13.99 -2.67 -6.31
CA GLY A 194 14.98 -3.01 -5.30
C GLY A 194 14.41 -4.05 -4.33
N GLU A 195 14.42 -3.74 -3.04
CA GLU A 195 14.16 -4.74 -2.00
C GLU A 195 12.67 -4.88 -1.66
N LEU A 196 12.23 -6.13 -1.53
CA LEU A 196 10.95 -6.50 -0.90
C LEU A 196 11.23 -7.05 0.51
N VAL A 197 10.89 -6.26 1.53
CA VAL A 197 11.15 -6.62 2.94
C VAL A 197 9.85 -6.97 3.66
N TRP A 198 9.78 -8.18 4.22
CA TRP A 198 8.64 -8.66 4.99
C TRP A 198 8.85 -8.37 6.49
N PHE A 199 7.92 -7.64 7.09
CA PHE A 199 7.86 -7.43 8.54
C PHE A 199 6.71 -8.23 9.13
N LEU A 200 7.04 -9.26 9.89
CA LEU A 200 6.10 -10.23 10.43
C LEU A 200 6.09 -10.17 11.96
N ASP A 201 4.90 -10.26 12.57
CA ASP A 201 4.82 -10.56 13.99
C ASP A 201 5.11 -12.06 14.25
N LYS A 202 5.36 -12.41 15.52
CA LYS A 202 5.63 -13.80 15.92
C LYS A 202 4.50 -14.76 15.56
N ALA A 203 3.25 -14.28 15.56
CA ALA A 203 2.09 -15.11 15.30
C ALA A 203 1.98 -15.51 13.82
N VAL A 204 2.25 -14.58 12.91
CA VAL A 204 2.31 -14.81 11.46
C VAL A 204 3.52 -15.68 11.10
N ALA A 205 4.67 -15.41 11.70
CA ALA A 205 5.91 -16.16 11.47
C ALA A 205 5.88 -17.58 12.06
N SER A 206 4.81 -17.99 12.76
CA SER A 206 4.72 -19.31 13.43
C SER A 206 4.81 -20.52 12.51
N LYS A 207 4.76 -20.31 11.19
CA LYS A 207 4.84 -21.35 10.16
C LYS A 207 6.07 -21.25 9.25
N LEU A 208 6.98 -20.32 9.51
CA LEU A 208 8.21 -20.13 8.73
C LEU A 208 9.37 -20.95 9.30
#